data_AF-A0A9E4D4E4-F1
#
_entry.id   AF-A0A9E4D4E4-F1
#
_cell.length_a   1.000
_cell.length_b   1.000
_cell.length_c   1.000
_cell.angle_alpha   90.00
_cell.angle_beta   90.00
_cell.angle_gamma   90.00
#
_symmetry.space_group_name_H-M   'P 1'
#
loop_
_entity.id
_entity.type
_entity.pdbx_description
1 polymer ?
#
loop_
_entity_poly.entity_id
_entity_poly.type
_entity_poly.pdbx_seq_one_letter_code
_entity_poly.pdbx_strand_id
1 'polypeptide(L)' 'DWPTVPQLYVKGEFVGGCDIVTEMTLSGELDQLFDRHGVTYDKDAADKIREANA' A
#
# COMPACT_ATOMS: atom_id res chain seq x y z
N ASP A 1 -2.50 -12.69 -15.16
CA ASP A 1 -3.62 -12.72 -14.21
C ASP A 1 -3.15 -13.13 -12.83
N TRP A 2 -3.39 -12.28 -11.83
CA TRP A 2 -3.14 -12.61 -10.43
C TRP A 2 -4.34 -13.42 -9.90
N PRO A 3 -4.15 -14.62 -9.32
CA PRO A 3 -5.27 -15.54 -9.07
C PRO A 3 -6.00 -15.31 -7.75
N THR A 4 -5.45 -14.53 -6.80
CA THR A 4 -5.99 -14.39 -5.44
C THR A 4 -6.55 -13.00 -5.16
N VAL A 5 -7.46 -12.90 -4.19
CA VAL A 5 -7.97 -11.65 -3.63
C VAL A 5 -7.48 -11.50 -2.19
N PRO A 6 -7.30 -10.27 -1.68
CA PRO A 6 -7.52 -8.98 -2.34
C PRO A 6 -6.45 -8.63 -3.38
N GLN A 7 -6.81 -7.78 -4.35
CA GLN A 7 -5.89 -7.19 -5.35
C GLN A 7 -6.00 -5.67 -5.28
N LEU A 8 -4.87 -5.00 -5.05
CA LEU A 8 -4.82 -3.55 -5.03
C LEU A 8 -4.44 -3.02 -6.42
N TYR A 9 -5.25 -2.09 -6.93
CA TYR A 9 -4.96 -1.32 -8.13
C TYR A 9 -4.96 0.16 -7.79
N VAL A 10 -3.95 0.90 -8.24
CA VAL A 10 -3.84 2.35 -8.07
C VAL A 10 -3.86 2.99 -9.44
N LYS A 11 -4.89 3.80 -9.73
CA LYS A 11 -5.08 4.47 -11.03
C LYS A 11 -5.02 3.50 -12.24
N GLY A 12 -5.44 2.25 -12.06
CA GLY A 12 -5.45 1.22 -13.11
C GLY A 12 -4.16 0.40 -13.21
N GLU A 13 -3.13 0.72 -12.42
CA GLU A 13 -1.91 -0.08 -12.32
C GLU A 13 -2.05 -1.13 -11.21
N PHE A 14 -1.71 -2.38 -11.52
CA PHE A 14 -1.71 -3.47 -10.54
C PHE A 14 -0.54 -3.30 -9.56
N VAL A 15 -0.84 -3.24 -8.27
CA VAL A 15 0.17 -3.10 -7.22
C VAL A 15 0.53 -4.46 -6.63
N GLY A 16 -0.45 -5.27 -6.27
CA GLY A 16 -0.20 -6.56 -5.63
C GLY A 16 -1.38 -7.13 -4.85
N GLY A 17 -1.14 -8.26 -4.19
CA GLY A 17 -2.05 -8.87 -3.24
C GLY A 17 -1.84 -8.40 -1.79
N CYS A 18 -2.52 -9.04 -0.84
CA CYS A 18 -2.44 -8.70 0.60
C CYS A 18 -1.01 -8.65 1.14
N ASP A 19 -0.21 -9.68 0.88
CA ASP A 19 1.13 -9.81 1.46
C ASP A 19 2.06 -8.68 0.95
N ILE A 20 2.02 -8.41 -0.35
CA ILE A 20 2.80 -7.34 -1.00
C ILE A 20 2.39 -5.97 -0.46
N VAL A 21 1.09 -5.69 -0.39
CA VAL A 21 0.59 -4.39 0.09
C VAL A 21 0.97 -4.17 1.56
N THR A 22 0.97 -5.23 2.36
CA THR A 22 1.40 -5.18 3.77
C THR A 22 2.89 -4.83 3.85
N GLU A 23 3.74 -5.52 3.09
CA GLU A 23 5.18 -5.23 3.03
C GLU A 23 5.46 -3.79 2.56
N MET A 24 4.81 -3.34 1.49
CA MET A 24 4.94 -1.97 0.98
C MET A 24 4.47 -0.91 1.99
N THR A 25 3.48 -1.25 2.83
CA THR A 25 3.03 -0.35 3.91
C THR A 25 4.11 -0.21 4.97
N LEU A 26 4.70 -1.34 5.39
CA LEU A 26 5.75 -1.37 6.41
C LEU A 26 7.06 -0.72 5.94
N SER A 27 7.42 -0.87 4.66
CA SER A 27 8.61 -0.24 4.08
C SER A 27 8.42 1.24 3.76
N GLY A 28 7.18 1.73 3.70
CA GLY A 28 6.85 3.10 3.27
C GLY A 28 6.79 3.28 1.75
N GLU A 29 6.94 2.22 0.97
CA GLU A 29 6.85 2.26 -0.50
C GLU A 29 5.42 2.55 -0.98
N LEU A 30 4.40 2.11 -0.25
CA LEU A 30 3.00 2.34 -0.60
C LEU A 30 2.64 3.84 -0.53
N ASP A 31 3.19 4.55 0.44
CA ASP A 31 3.04 6.00 0.61
C ASP A 31 3.64 6.74 -0.60
N GLN A 32 4.86 6.36 -1.01
CA GLN A 32 5.52 6.93 -2.17
C GLN A 32 4.77 6.66 -3.46
N LEU A 33 4.13 5.49 -3.57
CA LEU A 33 3.23 5.18 -4.69
C LEU A 33 2.04 6.14 -4.70
N PHE A 34 1.37 6.31 -3.57
CA PHE A 34 0.22 7.23 -3.48
C PHE A 34 0.62 8.68 -3.79
N ASP A 35 1.73 9.17 -3.25
CA ASP A 35 2.25 10.52 -3.53
C ASP A 35 2.54 10.72 -5.02
N ARG A 36 3.19 9.75 -5.69
CA ARG A 36 3.46 9.80 -7.14
C ARG A 36 2.19 9.88 -7.98
N HIS A 37 1.13 9.18 -7.57
CA HIS A 37 -0.14 9.14 -8.29
C HIS A 37 -1.14 10.21 -7.82
N GLY A 38 -0.75 11.09 -6.90
CA GLY A 38 -1.62 12.12 -6.33
C GLY A 38 -2.84 11.53 -5.63
N VAL A 39 -2.69 10.37 -5.00
CA VAL A 39 -3.73 9.70 -4.23
C VAL A 39 -3.59 10.13 -2.77
N THR A 40 -4.63 10.73 -2.22
CA THR A 40 -4.66 11.09 -0.80
C THR A 40 -4.86 9.85 0.06
N TYR A 41 -4.12 9.75 1.14
CA TYR A 41 -4.24 8.69 2.13
C TYR A 41 -4.05 9.26 3.54
N ASP A 42 -4.46 8.52 4.55
CA ASP A 42 -4.28 8.90 5.96
C ASP A 42 -2.86 8.52 6.40
N LYS A 43 -1.99 9.54 6.54
CA LYS A 43 -0.59 9.37 6.95
C LYS A 43 -0.50 8.89 8.39
N ASP A 44 -1.34 9.43 9.28
CA ASP A 44 -1.36 9.04 10.69
C ASP A 44 -1.75 7.57 10.86
N ALA A 45 -2.66 7.06 10.02
CA ALA A 45 -3.00 5.65 9.99
C ALA A 45 -1.84 4.77 9.49
N ALA A 46 -1.14 5.20 8.43
CA ALA A 46 0.02 4.48 7.91
C ALA A 46 1.15 4.39 8.94
N ASP A 47 1.41 5.49 9.66
CA ASP A 47 2.44 5.54 10.69
C ASP A 47 2.07 4.68 11.91
N LYS A 48 0.80 4.71 12.36
CA LYS A 48 0.32 3.80 13.42
C LYS A 48 0.50 2.33 13.05
N ILE A 49 0.26 1.96 11.79
CA ILE A 49 0.47 0.58 11.32
C ILE A 49 1.96 0.22 11.44
N ARG A 50 2.87 1.11 11.04
CA ARG A 50 4.32 0.87 11.14
C ARG A 50 4.77 0.75 12.59
N GLU A 51 4.34 1.69 13.44
CA GLU A 51 4.67 1.67 14.88
C GLU A 51 4.18 0.40 15.57
N ALA A 52 3.00 -0.11 15.21
CA ALA A 52 2.45 -1.34 15.79
C ALA A 52 3.15 -2.62 15.31
N ASN A 53 3.96 -2.56 14.25
CA ASN A 53 4.66 -3.70 13.66
C ASN A 53 6.20 -3.59 13.76
N ALA A 54 6.71 -2.56 14.44
CA ALA A 54 8.12 -2.40 14.81
C ALA A 54 8.44 -3.16 16.12
#